data_AF-T1ACI0-F1
#
_entry.id   AF-T1ACI0-F1
#
_cell.length_a   1.000
_cell.length_b   1.000
_cell.length_c   1.000
_cell.angle_alpha   90.00
_cell.angle_beta   90.00
_cell.angle_gamma   90.00
#
_symmetry.space_group_name_H-M   'P 1'
#
loop_
_entity.id
_entity.type
_entity.pdbx_description
1 polymer ?
#
loop_
_entity_poly.entity_id
_entity_poly.type
_entity_poly.pdbx_seq_one_letter_code
_entity_poly.pdbx_strand_id
1 'polypeptide(L)' 'ACGAEVIATECPTCHSGLEMHQIRAEKVLGKKTNVKILYFTQLLGMALGLSARKVGVNENFSESRDLLKAKGLG' A
#
# COMPACT_ATOMS: atom_id res chain seq x y z
N ALA A 1 14.65 -1.23 7.45
CA ALA A 1 14.12 -1.64 6.13
C ALA A 1 15.09 -1.17 5.06
N CYS A 2 15.49 -2.05 4.14
CA CYS A 2 16.54 -1.84 3.14
C CYS A 2 16.11 -0.90 1.98
N GLY A 3 15.42 0.21 2.28
CA GLY A 3 14.94 1.16 1.26
C GLY A 3 13.67 0.71 0.51
N ALA A 4 12.88 -0.22 1.06
CA ALA A 4 11.63 -0.67 0.44
C ALA A 4 10.56 0.44 0.44
N GLU A 5 9.88 0.60 -0.71
CA GLU A 5 8.80 1.57 -0.91
C GLU A 5 7.41 0.98 -0.61
N VAL A 6 7.29 -0.35 -0.73
CA VAL A 6 6.04 -1.09 -0.56
C VAL A 6 6.27 -2.35 0.28
N ILE A 7 5.30 -2.68 1.14
CA ILE A 7 5.09 -3.99 1.73
C ILE A 7 3.95 -4.67 0.98
N ALA A 8 4.25 -5.76 0.29
CA ALA A 8 3.25 -6.59 -0.37
C ALA A 8 2.68 -7.60 0.63
N THR A 9 1.36 -7.69 0.73
CA THR A 9 0.68 -8.66 1.60
C THR A 9 -0.24 -9.55 0.77
N GLU A 10 -0.34 -10.82 1.12
CA GLU A 10 -1.12 -11.83 0.41
C GLU A 10 -2.33 -12.33 1.19
N CYS A 11 -2.44 -11.98 2.48
CA CYS A 11 -3.56 -12.35 3.34
C CYS A 11 -4.47 -11.13 3.60
N PRO A 12 -5.79 -11.19 3.31
CA PRO A 12 -6.68 -10.03 3.44
C PRO A 12 -6.74 -9.46 4.85
N THR A 13 -6.77 -10.32 5.87
CA THR A 13 -6.81 -9.87 7.28
C THR A 13 -5.48 -9.26 7.72
N CYS A 14 -4.35 -9.80 7.25
CA CYS A 14 -3.04 -9.20 7.49
C CYS A 14 -2.90 -7.85 6.78
N HIS A 15 -3.46 -7.70 5.58
CA HIS A 15 -3.43 -6.44 4.84
C HIS A 15 -4.14 -5.33 5.62
N SER A 16 -5.44 -5.47 5.87
CA SER A 16 -6.22 -4.47 6.60
C SER A 16 -5.70 -4.27 8.03
N GLY A 17 -5.26 -5.35 8.69
CA GLY A 17 -4.65 -5.28 10.01
C GLY A 17 -3.38 -4.43 10.02
N LEU A 18 -2.46 -4.65 9.08
CA LEU A 18 -1.21 -3.92 8.98
C LEU A 18 -1.46 -2.43 8.67
N GLU A 19 -2.40 -2.12 7.79
CA GLU A 19 -2.78 -0.73 7.49
C GLU A 19 -3.28 0.00 8.75
N MET A 20 -4.19 -0.63 9.49
CA MET A 20 -4.73 -0.04 10.73
C MET A 20 -3.67 0.06 11.83
N HIS A 21 -2.77 -0.93 11.93
CA HIS A 21 -1.66 -0.88 12.86
C HIS A 21 -0.65 0.20 12.51
N GLN A 22 -0.40 0.45 11.22
CA GLN A 22 0.44 1.56 10.77
C GLN A 22 -0.16 2.89 11.24
N ILE A 23 -1.44 3.15 10.95
CA ILE A 23 -2.15 4.37 11.39
C ILE A 23 -2.09 4.53 12.91
N ARG A 24 -2.34 3.45 13.67
CA ARG A 24 -2.28 3.46 15.13
C ARG A 24 -0.87 3.72 15.64
N ALA A 25 0.15 3.14 15.03
CA ALA A 25 1.54 3.35 15.39
C ALA A 25 1.97 4.80 15.16
N GLU A 26 1.55 5.42 14.05
CA GLU A 26 1.83 6.85 13.80
C GLU A 26 1.21 7.73 14.90
N LYS A 27 -0.02 7.43 15.33
CA LYS A 27 -0.71 8.18 16.39
C LYS A 27 -0.07 7.98 17.77
N VAL A 28 0.31 6.75 18.12
CA VAL A 28 0.83 6.41 19.46
C VAL A 28 2.29 6.80 19.61
N LEU A 29 3.10 6.61 18.56
CA LEU A 29 4.55 6.81 18.60
C LEU A 29 4.98 8.18 18.04
N GLY A 30 4.07 8.92 17.40
CA GLY A 30 4.37 10.20 16.75
C GLY A 30 5.34 10.09 15.58
N LYS A 31 5.50 8.88 15.01
CA LYS A 31 6.45 8.59 13.92
C LYS A 31 5.69 8.20 12.67
N LYS A 32 5.81 9.02 11.62
CA LYS A 32 5.27 8.69 10.30
C LYS A 32 6.14 7.65 9.60
N THR A 33 5.49 6.79 8.81
CA THR A 33 6.16 5.81 7.97
C THR A 33 5.85 6.07 6.50
N ASN A 34 6.86 5.98 5.65
CA ASN A 34 6.70 6.30 4.22
C ASN A 34 6.37 5.07 3.36
N VAL A 35 6.59 3.88 3.90
CA VAL A 35 6.33 2.62 3.19
C VAL A 35 4.83 2.41 3.01
N LYS A 36 4.42 2.03 1.81
CA LYS A 36 3.01 1.80 1.45
C LYS A 36 2.67 0.32 1.55
N ILE A 37 1.40 0.01 1.77
CA ILE A 37 0.92 -1.36 1.90
C ILE A 37 0.04 -1.65 0.69
N LEU A 38 0.41 -2.65 -0.10
CA LEU A 38 -0.34 -3.06 -1.27
C LEU A 38 -0.64 -4.55 -1.20
N TYR A 39 -1.84 -4.93 -1.63
CA TYR A 39 -2.19 -6.33 -1.72
C TYR A 39 -1.49 -6.96 -2.92
N PHE A 40 -1.01 -8.19 -2.78
CA PHE A 40 -0.16 -8.82 -3.80
C PHE A 40 -0.84 -8.89 -5.17
N THR A 41 -2.14 -9.19 -5.22
CA THR A 41 -2.87 -9.23 -6.49
C THR A 41 -3.10 -7.86 -7.11
N GLN A 42 -3.07 -6.77 -6.32
CA GLN A 42 -3.09 -5.41 -6.84
C GLN A 42 -1.81 -5.10 -7.62
N LEU A 43 -0.67 -5.46 -7.03
CA LEU A 43 0.65 -5.34 -7.69
C LEU A 43 0.70 -6.20 -8.95
N LEU A 44 0.22 -7.45 -8.88
CA LEU A 44 0.17 -8.34 -10.03
C LEU A 44 -0.70 -7.77 -11.15
N GLY A 45 -1.90 -7.27 -10.83
CA GLY A 45 -2.78 -6.67 -11.83
C GLY A 45 -2.15 -5.45 -12.50
N MET A 46 -1.46 -4.59 -11.75
CA MET A 46 -0.72 -3.46 -12.33
C MET A 46 0.45 -3.91 -13.22
N ALA A 47 1.19 -4.94 -12.81
CA ALA A 47 2.25 -5.51 -13.63
C ALA A 47 1.74 -6.11 -14.96
N LEU A 48 0.48 -6.57 -14.98
CA LEU A 48 -0.22 -7.06 -16.17
C LEU A 48 -0.92 -5.94 -16.97
N GLY A 49 -0.71 -4.67 -16.62
CA GLY A 49 -1.23 -3.52 -17.37
C GLY A 49 -2.61 -3.01 -16.92
N LEU A 50 -3.16 -3.50 -15.81
CA LEU A 50 -4.38 -2.92 -15.23
C LEU A 50 -4.06 -1.62 -14.48
N SER A 51 -4.99 -0.66 -14.48
CA SER A 51 -4.82 0.57 -13.70
C SER A 51 -4.95 0.32 -12.20
N ALA A 52 -4.28 1.14 -11.38
CA ALA A 52 -4.38 1.09 -9.92
C ALA A 52 -5.83 1.16 -9.42
N ARG A 53 -6.69 1.92 -10.09
CA ARG A 53 -8.12 1.99 -9.79
C ARG A 53 -8.85 0.70 -10.14
N LYS A 54 -8.49 0.04 -11.24
CA LYS A 54 -9.14 -1.22 -11.67
C LYS A 54 -8.86 -2.36 -10.68
N VAL A 55 -7.68 -2.37 -10.08
CA VAL A 55 -7.32 -3.35 -9.05
C VAL A 55 -7.72 -2.93 -7.63
N GLY A 56 -8.38 -1.78 -7.46
CA GLY A 56 -8.95 -1.34 -6.19
C GLY A 56 -7.97 -0.73 -5.20
N VAL A 57 -6.82 -0.19 -5.63
CA VAL A 57 -5.87 0.49 -4.72
C VAL A 57 -6.52 1.68 -4.01
N ASN A 58 -7.51 2.33 -4.62
CA ASN A 58 -8.23 3.45 -4.02
C ASN A 58 -9.15 3.05 -2.86
N GLU A 59 -9.31 1.76 -2.59
CA GLU A 59 -10.08 1.22 -1.46
C GLU A 59 -9.18 0.89 -0.26
N ASN A 60 -7.86 0.95 -0.42
CA ASN A 60 -6.90 0.71 0.66
C ASN A 60 -6.96 1.86 1.68
N PHE A 61 -6.78 1.56 2.97
CA PHE A 61 -6.67 2.59 4.00
C PHE A 61 -5.35 3.37 3.89
N SER A 62 -4.30 2.70 3.40
CA SER A 62 -3.00 3.31 3.16
C SER A 62 -3.00 4.12 1.85
N GLU A 63 -2.84 5.43 1.98
CA GLU A 63 -2.76 6.35 0.85
C GLU A 63 -1.51 6.07 0.00
N SER A 64 -1.70 5.31 -1.09
CA SER A 64 -0.63 4.85 -1.98
C SER A 64 -0.58 5.62 -3.31
N ARG A 65 -1.51 6.54 -3.54
CA ARG A 65 -1.71 7.23 -4.84
C ARG A 65 -0.50 8.07 -5.26
N ASP A 66 0.11 8.78 -4.33
CA ASP A 66 1.26 9.65 -4.65
C ASP A 66 2.48 8.82 -5.05
N LEU A 67 2.71 7.69 -4.37
CA LEU A 67 3.77 6.75 -4.72
C LEU A 67 3.53 6.20 -6.14
N LEU A 68 2.31 5.75 -6.43
CA LEU A 68 2.00 5.18 -7.74
C LEU A 68 2.13 6.20 -8.87
N LYS A 69 1.69 7.44 -8.67
CA LYS A 69 1.90 8.53 -9.63
C LYS A 69 3.39 8.80 -9.88
N ALA A 70 4.20 8.87 -8.81
CA ALA A 70 5.64 9.08 -8.94
C ALA A 70 6.34 7.95 -9.70
N LYS A 71 5.75 6.74 -9.74
CA LYS A 71 6.24 5.58 -10.49
C LYS A 71 5.61 5.42 -11.88
N GLY A 72 4.74 6.33 -12.31
CA GLY A 72 4.04 6.23 -13.59
C GLY A 72 2.96 5.12 -13.63
N LEU A 73 2.46 4.70 -12.46
CA LEU A 73 1.46 3.64 -12.28
C LEU A 73 0.07 4.20 -11.89
N GLY A 74 -0.10 5.53 -11.93
CA GLY A 74 -1.28 6.26 -11.46
C GLY A 74 -2.21 6.74 -12.55
#